data_AF-A0A445BXA1-F1
#
_entry.id   AF-A0A445BXA1-F1
#
_cell.length_a   1.000
_cell.length_b   1.000
_cell.length_c   1.000
_cell.angle_alpha   90.00
_cell.angle_beta   90.00
_cell.angle_gamma   90.00
#
_symmetry.space_group_name_H-M   'P 1'
#
loop_
_entity.id
_entity.type
_entity.pdbx_description
1 polymer ?
#
loop_
_entity_poly.entity_id
_entity_poly.type
_entity_poly.pdbx_seq_one_letter_code
_entity_poly.pdbx_strand_id
1 'polypeptide(L)'
;MEPLLRGEGSGGRRDHARGIFRRSDAITYGSNYEKAAALVDLAEDGVGLPEQILDSSSFQSSSRYYFIFIKCNIMWSLAYFALIVLNFLERPLWCENYTKPSCSDREYFFLGQLPYLTNAECLIYEGLTVVVLIIHTFFPISYEGSRIYWRNAINLLKVFCLLVLIADMLVYAIYLSPAAFDFLPFRVAPYIRVILFILNIRELRETITILSGMVGTYLNVLALGLLFLLFASWVAYVMFEDTIQGKTVFTSYGATLYQIFVLFTTSNNPDVWVPAYKYELYSLNLPGASRWYCLYFIIFVLLGVYFVTNLVLAVVYDSFKSELVKQVFEMDRMRRAMLEKAFNLLDTHSTGYLNKDQCIRLFEELNKYRTLPKITKEEFELIFDELDDSRDVKLNKDEFADICHAIALKFQKEDSISYFEYLPFYNSPTSKQLKEFVKRPIFGYLVSFLLVLNLVAVIIETTGGYM
;
A
#
# COMPACT_ATOMS: atom_id res chain seq x y z
N MET A 1 45.94 -21.57 -64.51
CA MET A 1 46.59 -22.73 -63.88
C MET A 1 47.20 -22.22 -62.59
N GLU A 2 46.42 -22.29 -61.52
CA GLU A 2 46.77 -22.13 -60.09
C GLU A 2 45.42 -22.07 -59.35
N PRO A 3 45.15 -22.98 -58.40
CA PRO A 3 44.11 -22.78 -57.41
C PRO A 3 44.66 -22.69 -55.99
N LEU A 4 44.18 -21.69 -55.28
CA LEU A 4 44.34 -21.43 -53.85
C LEU A 4 43.72 -22.54 -53.01
N LEU A 5 44.52 -23.17 -52.16
CA LEU A 5 44.08 -24.14 -51.15
C LEU A 5 43.93 -23.47 -49.77
N ARG A 6 42.67 -23.46 -49.35
CA ARG A 6 42.10 -23.56 -48.00
C ARG A 6 43.05 -24.08 -46.91
N GLY A 7 43.17 -23.34 -45.80
CA GLY A 7 43.88 -23.77 -44.58
C GLY A 7 43.33 -23.11 -43.32
N GLU A 8 42.55 -23.88 -42.57
CA GLU A 8 42.38 -23.92 -41.10
C GLU A 8 42.07 -22.63 -40.30
N GLY A 9 40.77 -22.45 -40.01
CA GLY A 9 40.29 -21.60 -38.93
C GLY A 9 40.39 -22.31 -37.58
N SER A 10 41.20 -21.77 -36.67
CA SER A 10 41.22 -22.14 -35.26
C SER A 10 39.98 -21.58 -34.55
N GLY A 11 39.24 -22.48 -33.90
CA GLY A 11 37.98 -22.19 -33.22
C GLY A 11 38.18 -21.28 -32.00
N GLY A 12 37.98 -19.97 -32.20
CA GLY A 12 37.63 -19.05 -31.13
C GLY A 12 36.22 -19.39 -30.66
N ARG A 13 36.11 -19.96 -29.45
CA ARG A 13 34.86 -20.03 -28.68
C ARG A 13 34.24 -18.64 -28.70
N ARG A 14 33.17 -18.47 -29.48
CA ARG A 14 32.27 -17.32 -29.37
C ARG A 14 31.64 -17.41 -27.99
N ASP A 15 32.18 -16.64 -27.05
CA ASP A 15 31.44 -16.25 -25.87
C ASP A 15 30.12 -15.67 -26.35
N HIS A 16 29.04 -16.45 -26.18
CA HIS A 16 27.71 -15.91 -26.25
C HIS A 16 27.65 -14.80 -25.21
N ALA A 17 27.61 -13.56 -25.71
CA ALA A 17 27.25 -12.39 -24.94
C ALA A 17 26.09 -12.79 -24.02
N ARG A 18 26.33 -12.73 -22.70
CA ARG A 18 25.33 -13.02 -21.68
C ARG A 18 24.16 -12.06 -21.92
N GLY A 19 23.16 -12.54 -22.65
CA GLY A 19 21.92 -11.82 -22.85
C GLY A 19 21.24 -11.64 -21.50
N ILE A 20 20.61 -10.47 -21.37
CA ILE A 20 19.64 -10.08 -20.34
C ILE A 20 20.28 -9.47 -19.08
N PHE A 21 20.58 -8.16 -19.14
CA PHE A 21 20.91 -7.35 -17.95
C PHE A 21 19.63 -7.05 -17.15
N ARG A 22 19.18 -8.00 -16.32
CA ARG A 22 18.18 -7.73 -15.27
C ARG A 22 18.92 -7.42 -13.98
N ARG A 23 18.45 -6.42 -13.21
CA ARG A 23 18.97 -6.05 -11.88
C ARG A 23 19.19 -7.28 -10.97
N SER A 24 18.25 -8.24 -11.04
CA SER A 24 18.32 -9.50 -10.30
C SER A 24 19.52 -10.37 -10.67
N ASP A 25 19.89 -10.37 -11.94
CA ASP A 25 20.91 -11.25 -12.49
C ASP A 25 22.30 -10.64 -12.25
N ALA A 26 22.40 -9.30 -12.26
CA ALA A 26 23.59 -8.57 -11.85
C ALA A 26 23.91 -8.74 -10.36
N ILE A 27 22.90 -8.68 -9.48
CA ILE A 27 23.11 -8.89 -8.03
C ILE A 27 23.54 -10.33 -7.72
N THR A 28 23.02 -11.31 -8.48
CA THR A 28 23.24 -12.73 -8.20
C THR A 28 24.45 -13.32 -8.92
N TYR A 29 24.87 -12.82 -10.09
CA TYR A 29 25.99 -13.40 -10.86
C TYR A 29 27.00 -12.36 -11.36
N GLY A 30 26.74 -11.07 -11.12
CA GLY A 30 27.58 -10.00 -11.61
C GLY A 30 28.89 -9.82 -10.85
N SER A 31 29.77 -9.04 -11.46
CA SER A 31 30.99 -8.50 -10.82
C SER A 31 30.64 -7.61 -9.63
N ASN A 32 31.64 -7.27 -8.80
CA ASN A 32 31.42 -6.36 -7.66
C ASN A 32 30.83 -5.00 -8.10
N TYR A 33 31.25 -4.49 -9.26
CA TYR A 33 30.72 -3.26 -9.85
C TYR A 33 29.28 -3.40 -10.34
N GLU A 34 28.94 -4.51 -11.02
CA GLU A 34 27.57 -4.80 -11.45
C GLU A 34 26.61 -4.97 -10.26
N LYS A 35 27.08 -5.60 -9.18
CA LYS A 35 26.34 -5.75 -7.92
C LYS A 35 26.12 -4.41 -7.24
N ALA A 36 27.18 -3.60 -7.13
CA ALA A 36 27.09 -2.28 -6.52
C ALA A 36 26.15 -1.36 -7.31
N ALA A 37 26.26 -1.33 -8.64
CA ALA A 37 25.36 -0.54 -9.50
C ALA A 37 23.89 -0.95 -9.32
N ALA A 38 23.61 -2.25 -9.29
CA ALA A 38 22.25 -2.74 -9.08
C ALA A 38 21.72 -2.50 -7.65
N LEU A 39 22.59 -2.49 -6.62
CA LEU A 39 22.21 -2.14 -5.25
C LEU A 39 21.93 -0.64 -5.11
N VAL A 40 22.76 0.23 -5.70
CA VAL A 40 22.54 1.68 -5.74
C VAL A 40 21.21 1.99 -6.41
N ASP A 41 20.97 1.41 -7.58
CA ASP A 41 19.71 1.62 -8.31
C ASP A 41 18.48 1.11 -7.53
N LEU A 42 18.62 -0.02 -6.83
CA LEU A 42 17.55 -0.58 -5.98
C LEU A 42 17.30 0.27 -4.71
N ALA A 43 18.35 0.84 -4.14
CA ALA A 43 18.26 1.71 -2.96
C ALA A 43 17.53 3.01 -3.29
N GLU A 44 17.84 3.60 -4.44
CA GLU A 44 17.22 4.83 -4.94
C GLU A 44 15.80 4.61 -5.50
N ASP A 45 15.43 3.37 -5.83
CA ASP A 45 14.07 3.01 -6.21
C ASP A 45 13.12 2.85 -5.01
N GLY A 46 13.62 2.94 -3.78
CA GLY A 46 12.83 2.75 -2.54
C GLY A 46 12.37 1.31 -2.31
N VAL A 47 12.72 0.38 -3.20
CA VAL A 47 12.23 -1.01 -3.17
C VAL A 47 12.86 -1.80 -2.01
N GLY A 48 14.03 -1.40 -1.51
CA GLY A 48 14.58 -1.86 -0.22
C GLY A 48 14.81 -3.37 -0.10
N LEU A 49 16.06 -3.82 -0.05
CA LEU A 49 16.35 -5.16 0.44
C LEU A 49 16.18 -5.19 1.96
N PRO A 50 15.52 -6.21 2.51
CA PRO A 50 15.45 -6.37 3.96
C PRO A 50 16.88 -6.53 4.52
N GLU A 51 17.17 -5.81 5.61
CA GLU A 51 18.49 -5.73 6.28
C GLU A 51 19.04 -7.14 6.59
N GLN A 52 18.16 -8.09 6.91
CA GLN A 52 18.51 -9.48 7.20
C GLN A 52 19.15 -10.21 6.01
N ILE A 53 18.79 -9.84 4.77
CA ILE A 53 19.42 -10.42 3.56
C ILE A 53 20.80 -9.78 3.34
N LEU A 54 20.93 -8.47 3.56
CA LEU A 54 22.17 -7.71 3.36
C LEU A 54 23.31 -8.20 4.26
N ASP A 55 22.99 -8.65 5.47
CA ASP A 55 23.96 -9.14 6.46
C ASP A 55 24.24 -10.65 6.37
N SER A 56 23.50 -11.38 5.55
CA SER A 56 23.66 -12.83 5.43
C SER A 56 24.99 -13.22 4.79
N SER A 57 25.66 -14.23 5.35
CA SER A 57 26.91 -14.79 4.82
C SER A 57 26.75 -15.40 3.42
N SER A 58 25.52 -15.74 3.04
CA SER A 58 25.13 -16.30 1.73
C SER A 58 24.26 -15.34 0.91
N PHE A 59 24.58 -14.04 0.93
CA PHE A 59 23.86 -12.96 0.22
C PHE A 59 23.45 -13.33 -1.22
N GLN A 60 24.34 -13.99 -1.97
CA GLN A 60 24.12 -14.35 -3.38
C GLN A 60 22.99 -15.38 -3.57
N SER A 61 22.89 -16.36 -2.67
CA SER A 61 21.84 -17.38 -2.72
C SER A 61 20.51 -16.80 -2.24
N SER A 62 20.52 -16.07 -1.14
CA SER A 62 19.33 -15.43 -0.55
C SER A 62 18.72 -14.38 -1.49
N SER A 63 19.53 -13.53 -2.11
CA SER A 63 19.06 -12.54 -3.09
C SER A 63 18.42 -13.20 -4.32
N ARG A 64 18.94 -14.35 -4.79
CA ARG A 64 18.33 -15.11 -5.89
C ARG A 64 16.91 -15.56 -5.55
N TYR A 65 16.72 -16.18 -4.40
CA TYR A 65 15.38 -16.61 -3.96
C TYR A 65 14.44 -15.42 -3.76
N TYR A 66 14.93 -14.32 -3.18
CA TYR A 66 14.17 -13.10 -3.03
C TYR A 66 13.72 -12.50 -4.38
N PHE A 67 14.58 -12.45 -5.40
CA PHE A 67 14.17 -11.99 -6.73
C PHE A 67 13.19 -12.93 -7.43
N ILE A 68 13.27 -14.24 -7.19
CA ILE A 68 12.25 -15.18 -7.68
C ILE A 68 10.91 -14.86 -7.02
N PHE A 69 10.90 -14.61 -5.71
CA PHE A 69 9.70 -14.23 -4.98
C PHE A 69 9.07 -12.93 -5.52
N ILE A 70 9.87 -11.90 -5.77
CA ILE A 70 9.41 -10.64 -6.38
C ILE A 70 8.87 -10.84 -7.79
N LYS A 71 9.51 -11.68 -8.63
CA LYS A 71 8.99 -11.95 -9.99
C LYS A 71 7.58 -12.55 -9.95
N CYS A 72 7.27 -13.30 -8.90
CA CYS A 72 5.93 -13.86 -8.66
C CYS A 72 4.94 -12.88 -8.01
N ASN A 73 5.29 -11.61 -7.78
CA ASN A 73 4.44 -10.64 -7.07
C ASN A 73 3.06 -10.43 -7.70
N ILE A 74 2.96 -10.47 -9.04
CA ILE A 74 1.66 -10.37 -9.73
C ILE A 74 0.74 -11.54 -9.33
N MET A 75 1.28 -12.76 -9.30
CA MET A 75 0.54 -13.95 -8.91
C MET A 75 0.11 -13.89 -7.45
N TRP A 76 0.99 -13.44 -6.55
CA TRP A 76 0.68 -13.24 -5.14
C TRP A 76 -0.43 -12.21 -4.93
N SER A 77 -0.29 -11.04 -5.56
CA SER A 77 -1.28 -9.96 -5.50
C SER A 77 -2.65 -10.40 -6.01
N LEU A 78 -2.68 -11.15 -7.13
CA LEU A 78 -3.92 -11.70 -7.67
C LEU A 78 -4.57 -12.69 -6.69
N ALA A 79 -3.80 -13.53 -5.99
CA ALA A 79 -4.33 -14.46 -5.01
C ALA A 79 -4.95 -13.75 -3.80
N TYR A 80 -4.30 -12.68 -3.31
CA TYR A 80 -4.86 -11.84 -2.25
C TYR A 80 -6.13 -11.11 -2.68
N PHE A 81 -6.14 -10.58 -3.90
CA PHE A 81 -7.33 -9.94 -4.45
C PHE A 81 -8.49 -10.93 -4.61
N ALA A 82 -8.21 -12.12 -5.16
CA ALA A 82 -9.19 -13.20 -5.27
C ALA A 82 -9.75 -13.57 -3.89
N LEU A 83 -8.90 -13.65 -2.86
CA LEU A 83 -9.31 -13.94 -1.50
C LEU A 83 -10.32 -12.91 -0.94
N ILE A 84 -10.13 -11.63 -1.23
CA ILE A 84 -11.04 -10.56 -0.81
C ILE A 84 -12.32 -10.57 -1.66
N VAL A 85 -12.22 -10.77 -2.97
CA VAL A 85 -13.39 -10.87 -3.86
C VAL A 85 -14.29 -12.04 -3.46
N LEU A 86 -13.71 -13.16 -3.00
CA LEU A 86 -14.48 -14.28 -2.50
C LEU A 86 -15.39 -13.90 -1.32
N ASN A 87 -15.02 -12.94 -0.46
CA ASN A 87 -15.92 -12.47 0.60
C ASN A 87 -17.22 -11.86 0.07
N PHE A 88 -17.19 -11.25 -1.12
CA PHE A 88 -18.36 -10.62 -1.73
C PHE A 88 -19.23 -11.62 -2.52
N LEU A 89 -18.63 -12.68 -3.02
CA LEU A 89 -19.31 -13.71 -3.81
C LEU A 89 -19.80 -14.88 -2.94
N GLU A 90 -19.32 -14.98 -1.71
CA GLU A 90 -19.76 -15.98 -0.75
C GLU A 90 -21.17 -15.68 -0.22
N ARG A 91 -22.01 -16.72 -0.13
CA ARG A 91 -23.36 -16.58 0.43
C ARG A 91 -23.27 -16.36 1.94
N PRO A 92 -23.98 -15.35 2.50
CA PRO A 92 -23.95 -15.12 3.94
C PRO A 92 -24.63 -16.25 4.72
N LEU A 93 -24.02 -16.69 5.83
CA LEU A 93 -24.47 -17.81 6.66
C LEU A 93 -25.91 -17.67 7.17
N TRP A 94 -26.32 -16.46 7.56
CA TRP A 94 -27.69 -16.21 8.04
C TRP A 94 -28.76 -16.54 6.97
N CYS A 95 -28.35 -16.54 5.70
CA CYS A 95 -29.23 -16.81 4.58
C CYS A 95 -29.25 -18.31 4.21
N GLU A 96 -28.32 -19.14 4.70
CA GLU A 96 -28.39 -20.60 4.50
C GLU A 96 -29.57 -21.24 5.24
N ASN A 97 -29.98 -20.70 6.40
CA ASN A 97 -31.08 -21.23 7.20
C ASN A 97 -32.46 -21.09 6.52
N TYR A 98 -32.59 -20.21 5.52
CA TYR A 98 -33.82 -20.02 4.76
C TYR A 98 -33.71 -20.81 3.44
N THR A 99 -34.32 -21.99 3.42
CA THR A 99 -34.37 -22.83 2.21
C THR A 99 -35.39 -22.31 1.19
N LYS A 100 -36.45 -21.65 1.67
CA LYS A 100 -37.40 -20.86 0.86
C LYS A 100 -37.85 -19.64 1.69
N PRO A 101 -37.80 -18.42 1.14
CA PRO A 101 -37.29 -18.04 -0.19
C PRO A 101 -35.76 -18.20 -0.29
N SER A 102 -35.25 -18.44 -1.50
CA SER A 102 -33.81 -18.61 -1.72
C SER A 102 -33.09 -17.27 -1.55
N CYS A 103 -31.81 -17.28 -1.20
CA CYS A 103 -31.02 -16.03 -1.09
C CYS A 103 -30.77 -15.32 -2.42
N SER A 104 -31.13 -15.96 -3.52
CA SER A 104 -31.19 -15.32 -4.83
C SER A 104 -32.48 -14.52 -5.04
N ASP A 105 -33.48 -14.69 -4.17
CA ASP A 105 -34.77 -14.03 -4.24
C ASP A 105 -34.68 -12.61 -3.68
N ARG A 106 -34.60 -11.68 -4.63
CA ARG A 106 -34.35 -10.24 -4.38
C ARG A 106 -35.57 -9.51 -3.86
N GLU A 107 -36.77 -10.05 -4.03
CA GLU A 107 -38.00 -9.42 -3.53
C GLU A 107 -38.13 -9.59 -2.02
N TYR A 108 -37.52 -10.66 -1.47
CA TYR A 108 -37.59 -10.97 -0.05
C TYR A 108 -36.36 -10.51 0.73
N PHE A 109 -35.15 -10.67 0.18
CA PHE A 109 -33.90 -10.28 0.85
C PHE A 109 -33.22 -9.10 0.15
N PHE A 110 -32.95 -8.03 0.90
CA PHE A 110 -32.14 -6.87 0.48
C PHE A 110 -30.63 -7.22 0.44
N LEU A 111 -30.27 -8.16 -0.43
CA LEU A 111 -28.89 -8.60 -0.63
C LEU A 111 -28.18 -7.77 -1.71
N GLY A 112 -26.85 -7.88 -1.76
CA GLY A 112 -26.04 -7.22 -2.79
C GLY A 112 -26.43 -7.69 -4.20
N GLN A 113 -26.26 -6.83 -5.21
CA GLN A 113 -26.63 -7.15 -6.60
C GLN A 113 -25.69 -8.16 -7.29
N LEU A 114 -24.62 -8.60 -6.60
CA LEU A 114 -23.62 -9.54 -7.13
C LEU A 114 -24.14 -10.98 -7.10
N PRO A 115 -23.74 -11.82 -8.09
CA PRO A 115 -24.08 -13.23 -8.08
C PRO A 115 -23.33 -13.96 -6.95
N TYR A 116 -24.05 -14.77 -6.19
CA TYR A 116 -23.45 -15.65 -5.18
C TYR A 116 -22.96 -16.95 -5.82
N LEU A 117 -21.77 -17.37 -5.44
CA LEU A 117 -21.20 -18.67 -5.80
C LEU A 117 -21.90 -19.80 -5.03
N THR A 118 -21.93 -21.00 -5.62
CA THR A 118 -22.40 -22.19 -4.91
C THR A 118 -21.40 -22.62 -3.83
N ASN A 119 -21.87 -23.35 -2.81
CA ASN A 119 -21.01 -23.79 -1.70
C ASN A 119 -19.81 -24.63 -2.18
N ALA A 120 -19.99 -25.45 -3.23
CA ALA A 120 -18.92 -26.24 -3.83
C ALA A 120 -17.90 -25.37 -4.59
N GLU A 121 -18.36 -24.40 -5.39
CA GLU A 121 -17.48 -23.47 -6.10
C GLU A 121 -16.67 -22.62 -5.11
N CYS A 122 -17.30 -22.10 -4.06
CA CYS A 122 -16.65 -21.37 -2.98
C CYS A 122 -15.50 -22.18 -2.38
N LEU A 123 -15.73 -23.45 -2.03
CA LEU A 123 -14.72 -24.32 -1.45
C LEU A 123 -13.55 -24.58 -2.42
N ILE A 124 -13.82 -24.74 -3.72
CA ILE A 124 -12.78 -24.93 -4.74
C ILE A 124 -11.89 -23.69 -4.85
N TYR A 125 -12.48 -22.49 -4.96
CA TYR A 125 -11.72 -21.25 -5.07
C TYR A 125 -10.96 -20.91 -3.78
N GLU A 126 -11.55 -21.17 -2.62
CA GLU A 126 -10.86 -21.02 -1.34
C GLU A 126 -9.70 -22.00 -1.21
N GLY A 127 -9.88 -23.27 -1.58
CA GLY A 127 -8.81 -24.26 -1.60
C GLY A 127 -7.65 -23.85 -2.51
N LEU A 128 -7.96 -23.37 -3.72
CA LEU A 128 -6.95 -22.89 -4.67
C LEU A 128 -6.17 -21.69 -4.12
N THR A 129 -6.87 -20.70 -3.55
CA THR A 129 -6.21 -19.52 -2.97
C THR A 129 -5.37 -19.89 -1.74
N VAL A 130 -5.85 -20.78 -0.87
CA VAL A 130 -5.09 -21.29 0.28
C VAL A 130 -3.80 -21.98 -0.14
N VAL A 131 -3.81 -22.78 -1.21
CA VAL A 131 -2.58 -23.42 -1.73
C VAL A 131 -1.55 -22.37 -2.15
N VAL A 132 -1.97 -21.32 -2.87
CA VAL A 132 -1.07 -20.22 -3.27
C VAL A 132 -0.57 -19.46 -2.03
N LEU A 133 -1.42 -19.24 -1.02
CA LEU A 133 -1.06 -18.58 0.24
C LEU A 133 -0.08 -19.40 1.09
N ILE A 134 -0.20 -20.73 1.10
CA ILE A 134 0.77 -21.63 1.75
C ILE A 134 2.14 -21.41 1.11
N ILE A 135 2.22 -21.48 -0.22
CA ILE A 135 3.49 -21.27 -0.93
C ILE A 135 4.03 -19.87 -0.59
N HIS A 136 3.21 -18.82 -0.71
CA HIS A 136 3.64 -17.46 -0.39
C HIS A 136 4.15 -17.33 1.06
N THR A 137 3.46 -17.90 2.04
CA THR A 137 3.78 -17.71 3.47
C THR A 137 5.07 -18.42 3.86
N PHE A 138 5.34 -19.60 3.28
CA PHE A 138 6.53 -20.40 3.60
C PHE A 138 7.72 -20.12 2.67
N PHE A 139 7.54 -19.53 1.49
CA PHE A 139 8.64 -19.18 0.58
C PHE A 139 9.73 -18.29 1.24
N PRO A 140 9.40 -17.30 2.09
CA PRO A 140 10.41 -16.49 2.78
C PRO A 140 11.44 -17.27 3.61
N ILE A 141 11.10 -18.47 4.06
CA ILE A 141 12.04 -19.36 4.78
C ILE A 141 13.29 -19.63 3.93
N SER A 142 13.16 -19.67 2.60
CA SER A 142 14.28 -19.98 1.70
C SER A 142 15.31 -18.85 1.60
N TYR A 143 14.91 -17.58 1.80
CA TYR A 143 15.83 -16.44 1.69
C TYR A 143 16.16 -15.78 3.04
N GLU A 144 15.28 -15.83 4.05
CA GLU A 144 15.53 -15.31 5.40
C GLU A 144 16.26 -16.31 6.29
N GLY A 145 16.04 -17.61 6.07
CA GLY A 145 16.51 -18.68 6.93
C GLY A 145 15.56 -18.97 8.10
N SER A 146 15.48 -20.25 8.49
CA SER A 146 14.48 -20.76 9.44
C SER A 146 14.49 -20.05 10.80
N ARG A 147 15.66 -19.89 11.43
CA ARG A 147 15.77 -19.29 12.76
C ARG A 147 15.29 -17.84 12.81
N ILE A 148 15.55 -17.07 11.75
CA ILE A 148 15.16 -15.66 11.66
C ILE A 148 13.65 -15.57 11.38
N TYR A 149 13.15 -16.38 10.44
CA TYR A 149 11.75 -16.42 10.07
C TYR A 149 10.83 -16.69 11.28
N TRP A 150 11.13 -17.73 12.08
CA TRP A 150 10.31 -18.10 13.25
C TRP A 150 10.43 -17.13 14.43
N ARG A 151 11.45 -16.27 14.46
CA ARG A 151 11.57 -15.22 15.48
C ARG A 151 10.76 -13.98 15.14
N ASN A 152 10.42 -13.77 13.86
CA ASN A 152 9.66 -12.61 13.42
C ASN A 152 8.17 -12.76 13.76
N ALA A 153 7.65 -11.86 14.61
CA ALA A 153 6.26 -11.86 15.05
C ALA A 153 5.26 -11.74 13.88
N ILE A 154 5.61 -11.01 12.81
CA ILE A 154 4.74 -10.85 11.64
C ILE A 154 4.59 -12.17 10.89
N ASN A 155 5.69 -12.90 10.70
CA ASN A 155 5.67 -14.19 10.01
C ASN A 155 4.92 -15.23 10.86
N LEU A 156 5.12 -15.22 12.19
CA LEU A 156 4.36 -16.06 13.11
C LEU A 156 2.85 -15.77 13.05
N LEU A 157 2.45 -14.49 13.02
CA LEU A 157 1.05 -14.08 12.88
C LEU A 157 0.46 -14.53 11.53
N LYS A 158 1.20 -14.41 10.43
CA LYS A 158 0.76 -14.90 9.11
C LYS A 158 0.51 -16.41 9.12
N VAL A 159 1.43 -17.19 9.71
CA VAL A 159 1.28 -18.64 9.85
C VAL A 159 0.07 -18.98 10.72
N PHE A 160 -0.12 -18.28 11.84
CA PHE A 160 -1.28 -18.46 12.70
C PHE A 160 -2.60 -18.18 11.95
N CYS A 161 -2.70 -17.05 11.25
CA CYS A 161 -3.87 -16.71 10.43
C CYS A 161 -4.11 -17.76 9.32
N LEU A 162 -3.06 -18.25 8.67
CA LEU A 162 -3.16 -19.28 7.65
C LEU A 162 -3.69 -20.61 8.24
N LEU A 163 -3.23 -21.00 9.43
CA LEU A 163 -3.72 -22.20 10.12
C LEU A 163 -5.21 -22.08 10.50
N VAL A 164 -5.62 -20.91 10.99
CA VAL A 164 -7.04 -20.62 11.28
C VAL A 164 -7.88 -20.71 10.00
N LEU A 165 -7.39 -20.17 8.88
CA LEU A 165 -8.08 -20.24 7.59
C LEU A 165 -8.22 -21.68 7.07
N ILE A 166 -7.17 -22.50 7.20
CA ILE A 166 -7.22 -23.93 6.83
C ILE A 166 -8.22 -24.67 7.73
N ALA A 167 -8.21 -24.42 9.03
CA ALA A 167 -9.14 -25.04 9.96
C ALA A 167 -10.60 -24.66 9.66
N ASP A 168 -10.88 -23.38 9.39
CA ASP A 168 -12.22 -22.90 9.00
C ASP A 168 -12.70 -23.56 7.70
N MET A 169 -11.82 -23.65 6.68
CA MET A 169 -12.14 -24.33 5.42
C MET A 169 -12.43 -25.82 5.61
N LEU A 170 -11.65 -26.52 6.44
CA LEU A 170 -11.89 -27.93 6.77
C LEU A 170 -13.21 -28.13 7.51
N VAL A 171 -13.52 -27.27 8.48
CA VAL A 171 -14.81 -27.29 9.19
C VAL A 171 -15.97 -27.05 8.22
N TYR A 172 -15.84 -26.08 7.31
CA TYR A 172 -16.85 -25.81 6.29
C TYR A 172 -17.03 -26.98 5.30
N ALA A 173 -15.94 -27.64 4.90
CA ALA A 173 -16.00 -28.83 4.06
C ALA A 173 -16.70 -30.02 4.76
N ILE A 174 -16.45 -30.20 6.06
CA ILE A 174 -17.11 -31.25 6.86
C ILE A 174 -18.59 -30.93 7.04
N TYR A 175 -18.96 -29.67 7.27
CA TYR A 175 -20.36 -29.23 7.31
C TYR A 175 -21.11 -29.52 6.00
N LEU A 176 -20.43 -29.33 4.86
CA LEU A 176 -21.01 -29.64 3.56
C LEU A 176 -21.12 -31.16 3.29
N SER A 177 -20.39 -31.99 4.05
CA SER A 177 -20.44 -33.44 3.93
C SER A 177 -21.63 -34.01 4.70
N PRO A 178 -22.31 -35.06 4.20
CA PRO A 178 -23.54 -35.60 4.82
C PRO A 178 -23.39 -36.22 6.22
N ALA A 179 -22.21 -36.15 6.85
CA ALA A 179 -21.79 -37.11 7.86
C ALA A 179 -21.59 -36.57 9.29
N ALA A 180 -21.72 -35.26 9.59
CA ALA A 180 -21.31 -34.83 10.94
C ALA A 180 -21.97 -33.59 11.59
N PHE A 181 -22.36 -32.52 10.89
CA PHE A 181 -22.84 -31.31 11.58
C PHE A 181 -23.98 -30.61 10.83
N ASP A 182 -25.11 -30.38 11.52
CA ASP A 182 -26.28 -29.69 10.98
C ASP A 182 -26.25 -28.16 11.18
N PHE A 183 -25.25 -27.62 11.90
CA PHE A 183 -25.20 -26.19 12.23
C PHE A 183 -23.78 -25.62 12.29
N LEU A 184 -23.53 -24.55 11.51
CA LEU A 184 -22.32 -23.74 11.58
C LEU A 184 -22.68 -22.32 12.09
N PRO A 185 -22.38 -21.98 13.36
CA PRO A 185 -22.80 -20.71 13.95
C PRO A 185 -22.09 -19.48 13.36
N PHE A 186 -20.82 -19.64 12.99
CA PHE A 186 -19.96 -18.53 12.62
C PHE A 186 -18.81 -19.01 11.72
N ARG A 187 -18.51 -18.23 10.68
CA ARG A 187 -17.35 -18.42 9.81
C ARG A 187 -16.34 -17.32 10.07
N VAL A 188 -15.13 -17.71 10.48
CA VAL A 188 -14.05 -16.78 10.85
C VAL A 188 -13.27 -16.35 9.60
N ALA A 189 -13.32 -17.15 8.53
CA ALA A 189 -12.54 -16.91 7.30
C ALA A 189 -12.65 -15.48 6.74
N PRO A 190 -13.83 -14.84 6.57
CA PRO A 190 -13.91 -13.52 5.97
C PRO A 190 -13.04 -12.45 6.67
N TYR A 191 -12.96 -12.50 8.00
CA TYR A 191 -12.15 -11.58 8.80
C TYR A 191 -10.64 -11.86 8.65
N ILE A 192 -10.27 -13.14 8.69
CA ILE A 192 -8.86 -13.57 8.55
C ILE A 192 -8.34 -13.26 7.15
N ARG A 193 -9.18 -13.36 6.11
CA ARG A 193 -8.83 -12.97 4.74
C ARG A 193 -8.43 -11.50 4.65
N VAL A 194 -9.17 -10.60 5.32
CA VAL A 194 -8.84 -9.17 5.40
C VAL A 194 -7.54 -8.94 6.18
N ILE A 195 -7.36 -9.63 7.31
CA ILE A 195 -6.13 -9.52 8.10
C ILE A 195 -4.91 -9.99 7.29
N LEU A 196 -5.00 -11.14 6.61
CA LEU A 196 -3.95 -11.64 5.73
C LEU A 196 -3.63 -10.68 4.58
N PHE A 197 -4.64 -10.05 3.97
CA PHE A 197 -4.45 -9.03 2.94
C PHE A 197 -3.60 -7.87 3.46
N ILE A 198 -3.96 -7.33 4.63
CA ILE A 198 -3.25 -6.20 5.24
C ILE A 198 -1.82 -6.57 5.66
N LEU A 199 -1.61 -7.75 6.25
CA LEU A 199 -0.28 -8.19 6.70
C LEU A 199 0.72 -8.43 5.54
N ASN A 200 0.22 -8.75 4.35
CA ASN A 200 1.05 -9.05 3.20
C ASN A 200 1.41 -7.82 2.36
N ILE A 201 0.54 -6.81 2.28
CA ILE A 201 0.85 -5.55 1.60
C ILE A 201 1.70 -4.66 2.51
N ARG A 202 2.93 -4.35 2.07
CA ARG A 202 3.89 -3.54 2.83
C ARG A 202 3.34 -2.15 3.19
N GLU A 203 2.75 -1.45 2.23
CA GLU A 203 2.20 -0.10 2.42
C GLU A 203 1.06 -0.06 3.46
N LEU A 204 0.17 -1.08 3.46
CA LEU A 204 -0.90 -1.19 4.44
C LEU A 204 -0.35 -1.52 5.83
N ARG A 205 0.65 -2.39 5.91
CA ARG A 205 1.34 -2.69 7.17
C ARG A 205 2.00 -1.44 7.75
N GLU A 206 2.71 -0.68 6.93
CA GLU A 206 3.32 0.60 7.32
C GLU A 206 2.25 1.58 7.83
N THR A 207 1.11 1.67 7.13
CA THR A 207 -0.04 2.50 7.57
C THR A 207 -0.60 2.04 8.92
N ILE A 208 -0.76 0.73 9.16
CA ILE A 208 -1.20 0.20 10.45
C ILE A 208 -0.19 0.49 11.55
N THR A 209 1.11 0.40 11.26
CA THR A 209 2.15 0.73 12.24
C THR A 209 2.06 2.21 12.64
N ILE A 210 1.84 3.14 11.70
CA ILE A 210 1.58 4.56 12.01
C ILE A 210 0.35 4.69 12.90
N LEU A 211 -0.76 4.06 12.51
CA LEU A 211 -1.99 4.10 13.28
C LEU A 211 -1.78 3.61 14.70
N SER A 212 -1.12 2.46 14.89
CA SER A 212 -0.79 1.89 16.20
C SER A 212 0.09 2.82 17.04
N GLY A 213 1.04 3.53 16.41
CA GLY A 213 1.90 4.50 17.09
C GLY A 213 1.11 5.69 17.66
N MET A 214 0.09 6.16 16.93
CA MET A 214 -0.77 7.28 17.37
C MET A 214 -1.97 6.89 18.24
N VAL A 215 -2.26 5.60 18.45
CA VAL A 215 -3.41 5.17 19.29
C VAL A 215 -3.31 5.73 20.71
N GLY A 216 -2.12 5.76 21.31
CA GLY A 216 -1.95 6.23 22.70
C GLY A 216 -2.34 7.70 22.90
N THR A 217 -1.83 8.59 22.04
CA THR A 217 -2.17 10.02 22.04
C THR A 217 -3.62 10.25 21.64
N TYR A 218 -4.12 9.52 20.65
CA TYR A 218 -5.52 9.56 20.23
C TYR A 218 -6.47 9.23 21.38
N LEU A 219 -6.22 8.16 22.14
CA LEU A 219 -7.07 7.75 23.27
C LEU A 219 -7.11 8.82 24.37
N ASN A 220 -6.01 9.52 24.64
CA ASN A 220 -5.98 10.60 25.63
C ASN A 220 -6.89 11.78 25.22
N VAL A 221 -6.83 12.19 23.95
CA VAL A 221 -7.65 13.30 23.46
C VAL A 221 -9.11 12.87 23.29
N LEU A 222 -9.35 11.62 22.89
CA LEU A 222 -10.69 11.04 22.89
C LEU A 222 -11.29 11.04 24.29
N ALA A 223 -10.52 10.69 25.33
CA ALA A 223 -10.98 10.74 26.71
C ALA A 223 -11.39 12.17 27.14
N LEU A 224 -10.64 13.20 26.72
CA LEU A 224 -11.02 14.59 26.95
C LEU A 224 -12.31 14.98 26.20
N GLY A 225 -12.46 14.55 24.95
CA GLY A 225 -13.68 14.75 24.16
C GLY A 225 -14.91 14.06 24.77
N LEU A 226 -14.73 12.82 25.26
CA LEU A 226 -15.76 12.08 25.98
C LEU A 226 -16.13 12.75 27.30
N LEU A 227 -15.15 13.29 28.04
CA LEU A 227 -15.42 14.06 29.25
C LEU A 227 -16.24 15.32 28.96
N PHE A 228 -15.91 16.04 27.89
CA PHE A 228 -16.72 17.17 27.41
C PHE A 228 -18.16 16.74 27.09
N LEU A 229 -18.33 15.64 26.37
CA LEU A 229 -19.65 15.10 26.03
C LEU A 229 -20.46 14.69 27.27
N LEU A 230 -19.84 13.99 28.23
CA LEU A 230 -20.50 13.59 29.47
C LEU A 230 -20.97 14.79 30.28
N PHE A 231 -20.11 15.81 30.40
CA PHE A 231 -20.43 17.05 31.10
C PHE A 231 -21.52 17.86 30.38
N ALA A 232 -21.38 18.09 29.08
CA ALA A 232 -22.38 18.82 28.29
C ALA A 232 -23.73 18.11 28.33
N SER A 233 -23.74 16.78 28.20
CA SER A 233 -24.98 16.00 28.29
C SER A 233 -25.63 16.07 29.67
N TRP A 234 -24.83 16.17 30.74
CA TRP A 234 -25.35 16.33 32.10
C TRP A 234 -25.98 17.71 32.28
N VAL A 235 -25.30 18.76 31.79
CA VAL A 235 -25.85 20.13 31.78
C VAL A 235 -27.15 20.17 30.98
N ALA A 236 -27.19 19.60 29.77
CA ALA A 236 -28.43 19.51 28.98
C ALA A 236 -29.54 18.78 29.74
N TYR A 237 -29.24 17.63 30.35
CA TYR A 237 -30.24 16.84 31.04
C TYR A 237 -30.89 17.62 32.19
N VAL A 238 -30.09 18.25 33.05
CA VAL A 238 -30.58 19.06 34.16
C VAL A 238 -31.27 20.34 33.68
N MET A 239 -30.74 21.00 32.63
CA MET A 239 -31.31 22.23 32.09
C MET A 239 -32.70 22.04 31.48
N PHE A 240 -32.96 20.87 30.91
CA PHE A 240 -34.20 20.57 30.18
C PHE A 240 -35.14 19.62 30.91
N GLU A 241 -34.81 19.17 32.14
CA GLU A 241 -35.56 18.16 32.90
C GLU A 241 -37.06 18.46 32.98
N ASP A 242 -37.43 19.69 33.36
CA ASP A 242 -38.82 20.11 33.53
C ASP A 242 -39.51 20.63 32.25
N THR A 243 -38.81 20.58 31.11
CA THR A 243 -39.31 21.10 29.82
C THR A 243 -39.96 20.01 28.95
N ILE A 244 -40.65 20.41 27.87
CA ILE A 244 -41.18 19.47 26.86
C ILE A 244 -40.05 18.67 26.22
N GLN A 245 -38.87 19.27 26.08
CA GLN A 245 -37.65 18.61 25.58
C GLN A 245 -37.21 17.47 26.52
N GLY A 246 -37.23 17.69 27.84
CA GLY A 246 -36.98 16.67 28.86
C GLY A 246 -37.93 15.49 28.78
N LYS A 247 -39.20 15.73 28.47
CA LYS A 247 -40.23 14.69 28.41
C LYS A 247 -40.24 13.89 27.10
N THR A 248 -39.70 14.44 26.02
CA THR A 248 -39.80 13.83 24.68
C THR A 248 -38.47 13.31 24.14
N VAL A 249 -37.36 14.05 24.34
CA VAL A 249 -36.05 13.76 23.74
C VAL A 249 -35.01 13.44 24.81
N PHE A 250 -35.01 14.15 25.93
CA PHE A 250 -34.04 14.03 27.03
C PHE A 250 -34.62 13.28 28.24
N THR A 251 -35.28 12.16 27.98
CA THR A 251 -36.06 11.39 28.97
C THR A 251 -35.22 10.76 30.09
N SER A 252 -33.94 10.53 29.84
CA SER A 252 -32.96 10.03 30.80
C SER A 252 -31.57 10.54 30.42
N TYR A 253 -30.63 10.53 31.37
CA TYR A 253 -29.25 10.93 31.08
C TYR A 253 -28.63 10.16 29.90
N GLY A 254 -28.88 8.85 29.79
CA GLY A 254 -28.38 8.03 28.68
C GLY A 254 -28.99 8.44 27.32
N ALA A 255 -30.29 8.75 27.29
CA ALA A 255 -30.94 9.28 26.09
C ALA A 255 -30.39 10.65 25.70
N THR A 256 -30.20 11.55 26.68
CA THR A 256 -29.58 12.86 26.47
C THR A 256 -28.15 12.73 25.94
N LEU A 257 -27.34 11.86 26.54
CA LEU A 257 -25.97 11.59 26.09
C LEU A 257 -25.92 11.13 24.63
N TYR A 258 -26.81 10.20 24.26
CA TYR A 258 -26.92 9.76 22.87
C TYR A 258 -27.30 10.90 21.92
N GLN A 259 -28.33 11.69 22.27
CA GLN A 259 -28.80 12.79 21.43
C GLN A 259 -27.76 13.91 21.29
N ILE A 260 -27.03 14.23 22.36
CA ILE A 260 -25.93 15.21 22.36
C ILE A 260 -24.71 14.66 21.62
N PHE A 261 -24.42 13.35 21.69
CA PHE A 261 -23.39 12.72 20.89
C PHE A 261 -23.69 12.78 19.39
N VAL A 262 -24.93 12.50 18.98
CA VAL A 262 -25.36 12.67 17.57
C VAL A 262 -25.36 14.16 17.15
N LEU A 263 -25.62 15.07 18.09
CA LEU A 263 -25.48 16.51 17.84
C LEU A 263 -24.02 16.94 17.70
N PHE A 264 -23.08 16.29 18.40
CA PHE A 264 -21.65 16.52 18.26
C PHE A 264 -21.15 16.17 16.85
N THR A 265 -21.78 15.20 16.17
CA THR A 265 -21.54 14.91 14.74
C THR A 265 -22.41 15.75 13.81
N THR A 266 -23.23 16.67 14.34
CA THR A 266 -24.19 17.54 13.63
C THR A 266 -25.26 16.80 12.82
N SER A 267 -25.42 15.49 13.02
CA SER A 267 -26.27 14.65 12.17
C SER A 267 -27.77 14.82 12.44
N ASN A 268 -28.13 15.26 13.65
CA ASN A 268 -29.51 15.55 14.06
C ASN A 268 -29.79 17.06 14.22
N ASN A 269 -28.95 17.92 13.64
CA ASN A 269 -29.19 19.37 13.61
C ASN A 269 -30.04 19.73 12.38
N PRO A 270 -31.17 20.45 12.50
CA PRO A 270 -31.71 21.11 13.70
C PRO A 270 -32.65 20.26 14.56
N ASP A 271 -33.05 19.08 14.10
CA ASP A 271 -34.16 18.28 14.65
C ASP A 271 -34.13 18.09 16.17
N VAL A 272 -32.95 17.87 16.75
CA VAL A 272 -32.80 17.59 18.19
C VAL A 272 -33.24 18.74 19.09
N TRP A 273 -33.12 19.99 18.65
CA TRP A 273 -33.44 21.16 19.48
C TRP A 273 -34.67 21.93 19.01
N VAL A 274 -35.31 21.49 17.92
CA VAL A 274 -36.58 22.05 17.44
C VAL A 274 -37.69 22.01 18.49
N PRO A 275 -37.89 20.93 19.29
CA PRO A 275 -38.93 20.92 20.32
C PRO A 275 -38.67 21.96 21.42
N ALA A 276 -37.41 22.09 21.88
CA ALA A 276 -36.99 23.15 22.79
C ALA A 276 -37.20 24.56 22.21
N TYR A 277 -37.01 24.75 20.91
CA TYR A 277 -37.14 26.05 20.24
C TYR A 277 -38.59 26.44 19.89
N LYS A 278 -39.45 25.48 19.53
CA LYS A 278 -40.81 25.73 19.02
C LYS A 278 -41.93 25.58 20.06
N TYR A 279 -41.85 24.58 20.94
CA TYR A 279 -43.05 24.06 21.62
C TYR A 279 -43.46 24.78 22.90
N GLU A 280 -42.55 25.53 23.51
CA GLU A 280 -42.85 26.36 24.68
C GLU A 280 -43.49 27.73 24.30
N LEU A 281 -43.80 27.91 23.01
CA LEU A 281 -44.62 29.01 22.51
C LEU A 281 -46.13 28.74 22.67
N TYR A 282 -46.55 27.48 22.81
CA TYR A 282 -47.98 27.09 22.78
C TYR A 282 -48.58 26.73 24.15
N SER A 283 -47.73 26.52 25.17
CA SER A 283 -48.15 26.14 26.52
C SER A 283 -47.90 27.30 27.49
N LEU A 284 -48.99 28.00 27.86
CA LEU A 284 -49.09 29.15 28.76
C LEU A 284 -48.60 30.51 28.21
N ASN A 285 -49.44 31.53 28.37
CA ASN A 285 -49.17 32.96 28.13
C ASN A 285 -48.02 33.49 29.04
N LEU A 286 -46.79 33.02 28.86
CA LEU A 286 -45.58 33.64 29.40
C LEU A 286 -44.75 34.20 28.24
N PRO A 287 -44.73 35.52 28.01
CA PRO A 287 -43.86 36.11 27.01
C PRO A 287 -42.41 36.10 27.54
N GLY A 288 -41.55 35.25 26.97
CA GLY A 288 -40.10 35.50 27.00
C GLY A 288 -39.13 34.34 27.25
N ALA A 289 -39.57 33.15 27.67
CA ALA A 289 -38.62 32.11 28.13
C ALA A 289 -38.03 31.19 27.02
N SER A 290 -38.78 30.93 25.94
CA SER A 290 -38.51 29.78 25.04
C SER A 290 -37.35 29.93 24.04
N ARG A 291 -37.07 31.15 23.54
CA ARG A 291 -36.05 31.34 22.48
C ARG A 291 -34.62 31.20 22.99
N TRP A 292 -34.39 31.40 24.29
CA TRP A 292 -33.05 31.41 24.88
C TRP A 292 -32.43 30.01 24.99
N TYR A 293 -33.24 28.95 24.98
CA TYR A 293 -32.74 27.57 24.99
C TYR A 293 -31.92 27.21 23.74
N CYS A 294 -32.11 27.90 22.61
CA CYS A 294 -31.26 27.69 21.44
C CYS A 294 -29.80 28.09 21.71
N LEU A 295 -29.54 28.99 22.67
CA LEU A 295 -28.17 29.38 23.03
C LEU A 295 -27.36 28.22 23.56
N TYR A 296 -27.97 27.32 24.34
CA TYR A 296 -27.27 26.11 24.80
C TYR A 296 -26.74 25.32 23.60
N PHE A 297 -27.59 25.06 22.60
CA PHE A 297 -27.22 24.29 21.42
C PHE A 297 -26.22 25.05 20.52
N ILE A 298 -26.36 26.37 20.37
CA ILE A 298 -25.40 27.19 19.62
C ILE A 298 -24.03 27.16 20.30
N ILE A 299 -23.97 27.35 21.61
CA ILE A 299 -22.71 27.29 22.39
C ILE A 299 -22.13 25.88 22.34
N PHE A 300 -22.96 24.85 22.47
CA PHE A 300 -22.53 23.47 22.37
C PHE A 300 -21.94 23.16 20.99
N VAL A 301 -22.57 23.58 19.90
CA VAL A 301 -22.04 23.37 18.54
C VAL A 301 -20.75 24.18 18.36
N LEU A 302 -20.70 25.42 18.86
CA LEU A 302 -19.51 26.25 18.75
C LEU A 302 -18.31 25.65 19.49
N LEU A 303 -18.51 25.22 20.73
CA LEU A 303 -17.45 24.64 21.55
C LEU A 303 -17.16 23.18 21.15
N GLY A 304 -18.18 22.35 21.00
CA GLY A 304 -18.02 20.93 20.68
C GLY A 304 -17.50 20.72 19.27
N VAL A 305 -18.23 21.25 18.27
CA VAL A 305 -17.86 21.04 16.87
C VAL A 305 -16.64 21.89 16.53
N TYR A 306 -16.71 23.22 16.60
CA TYR A 306 -15.59 24.02 16.09
C TYR A 306 -14.35 24.05 16.97
N PHE A 307 -14.47 23.91 18.29
CA PHE A 307 -13.29 23.91 19.16
C PHE A 307 -12.79 22.49 19.45
N VAL A 308 -13.62 21.61 20.02
CA VAL A 308 -13.18 20.27 20.44
C VAL A 308 -12.83 19.39 19.24
N THR A 309 -13.62 19.33 18.16
CA THR A 309 -13.23 18.45 17.01
C THR A 309 -11.98 18.94 16.30
N ASN A 310 -11.77 20.26 16.18
CA ASN A 310 -10.54 20.81 15.59
C ASN A 310 -9.32 20.58 16.48
N LEU A 311 -9.48 20.63 17.81
CA LEU A 311 -8.43 20.24 18.75
C LEU A 311 -8.07 18.75 18.59
N VAL A 312 -9.09 17.87 18.52
CA VAL A 312 -8.89 16.43 18.27
C VAL A 312 -8.12 16.21 16.98
N LEU A 313 -8.55 16.86 15.89
CA LEU A 313 -7.89 16.76 14.60
C LEU A 313 -6.43 17.24 14.66
N ALA A 314 -6.17 18.37 15.33
CA ALA A 314 -4.82 18.92 15.46
C ALA A 314 -3.87 17.98 16.19
N VAL A 315 -4.30 17.37 17.30
CA VAL A 315 -3.45 16.43 18.05
C VAL A 315 -3.23 15.13 17.27
N VAL A 316 -4.27 14.62 16.59
CA VAL A 316 -4.12 13.45 15.73
C VAL A 316 -3.16 13.74 14.57
N TYR A 317 -3.23 14.93 13.97
CA TYR A 317 -2.33 15.33 12.90
C TYR A 317 -0.88 15.41 13.36
N ASP A 318 -0.61 16.02 14.51
CA ASP A 318 0.75 16.11 15.05
C ASP A 318 1.33 14.73 15.39
N SER A 319 0.51 13.86 16.00
CA SER A 319 0.91 12.49 16.30
C SER A 319 1.14 11.66 15.03
N PHE A 320 0.27 11.79 14.02
CA PHE A 320 0.45 11.15 12.72
C PHE A 320 1.73 11.60 12.05
N LYS A 321 2.02 12.91 12.05
CA LYS A 321 3.25 13.48 11.49
C LYS A 321 4.49 12.94 12.21
N SER A 322 4.46 12.83 13.54
CA SER A 322 5.56 12.26 14.32
C SER A 322 5.85 10.80 13.93
N GLU A 323 4.81 9.97 13.82
CA GLU A 323 4.95 8.57 13.41
C GLU A 323 5.39 8.43 11.94
N LEU A 324 4.90 9.31 11.05
CA LEU A 324 5.33 9.35 9.65
C LEU A 324 6.82 9.69 9.54
N VAL A 325 7.32 10.66 10.32
CA VAL A 325 8.75 11.02 10.35
C VAL A 325 9.60 9.83 10.81
N LYS A 326 9.15 9.06 11.81
CA LYS A 326 9.85 7.84 12.24
C LYS A 326 9.95 6.81 11.11
N GLN A 327 8.87 6.58 10.37
CA GLN A 327 8.89 5.66 9.23
C GLN A 327 9.78 6.12 8.09
N VAL A 328 9.75 7.40 7.75
CA VAL A 328 10.65 7.96 6.72
C VAL A 328 12.11 7.82 7.17
N PHE A 329 12.40 8.02 8.46
CA PHE A 329 13.75 7.80 9.01
C PHE A 329 14.19 6.34 8.92
N GLU A 330 13.32 5.37 9.24
CA GLU A 330 13.62 3.95 9.06
C GLU A 330 13.86 3.58 7.58
N MET A 331 13.07 4.17 6.68
CA MET A 331 13.24 4.00 5.24
C MET A 331 14.58 4.57 4.74
N ASP A 332 14.98 5.77 5.20
CA ASP A 332 16.28 6.35 4.88
C ASP A 332 17.43 5.54 5.47
N ARG A 333 17.26 5.00 6.68
CA ARG A 333 18.24 4.08 7.28
C ARG A 333 18.44 2.82 6.44
N MET A 334 17.37 2.17 5.99
CA MET A 334 17.46 1.00 5.11
C MET A 334 18.14 1.35 3.78
N ARG A 335 17.83 2.53 3.22
CA ARG A 335 18.48 3.05 2.02
C ARG A 335 19.99 3.22 2.24
N ARG A 336 20.40 3.89 3.32
CA ARG A 336 21.81 4.06 3.68
C ARG A 336 22.53 2.73 3.90
N ALA A 337 21.89 1.75 4.55
CA ALA A 337 22.47 0.42 4.74
C ALA A 337 22.75 -0.30 3.41
N MET A 338 21.86 -0.16 2.41
CA MET A 338 22.10 -0.69 1.07
C MET A 338 23.25 0.03 0.35
N LEU A 339 23.30 1.36 0.45
CA LEU A 339 24.39 2.16 -0.14
C LEU A 339 25.73 1.84 0.53
N GLU A 340 25.77 1.67 1.84
CA GLU A 340 26.96 1.24 2.57
C GLU A 340 27.39 -0.17 2.14
N LYS A 341 26.45 -1.08 1.91
CA LYS A 341 26.78 -2.40 1.37
C LYS A 341 27.36 -2.30 -0.05
N ALA A 342 26.80 -1.44 -0.90
CA ALA A 342 27.33 -1.19 -2.24
C ALA A 342 28.75 -0.61 -2.18
N PHE A 343 28.99 0.35 -1.27
CA PHE A 343 30.30 0.93 -1.01
C PHE A 343 31.32 -0.14 -0.59
N ASN A 344 30.96 -0.99 0.38
CA ASN A 344 31.84 -2.06 0.86
C ASN A 344 32.17 -3.12 -0.22
N LEU A 345 31.29 -3.30 -1.22
CA LEU A 345 31.58 -4.18 -2.36
C LEU A 345 32.60 -3.56 -3.34
N LEU A 346 32.61 -2.23 -3.44
CA LEU A 346 33.57 -1.49 -4.27
C LEU A 346 34.92 -1.32 -3.56
N ASP A 347 34.91 -1.11 -2.25
CA ASP A 347 36.10 -1.02 -1.41
C ASP A 347 36.69 -2.41 -1.10
N THR A 348 37.36 -2.98 -2.12
CA THR A 348 37.92 -4.34 -2.06
C THR A 348 39.01 -4.49 -0.98
N HIS A 349 39.63 -3.38 -0.57
CA HIS A 349 40.74 -3.37 0.40
C HIS A 349 40.33 -2.88 1.80
N SER A 350 39.04 -2.57 2.01
CA SER A 350 38.53 -2.02 3.28
C SER A 350 39.31 -0.76 3.73
N THR A 351 39.71 0.06 2.76
CA THR A 351 40.46 1.29 3.01
C THR A 351 39.59 2.41 3.57
N GLY A 352 38.26 2.27 3.52
CA GLY A 352 37.28 3.23 4.02
C GLY A 352 36.98 4.38 3.04
N TYR A 353 37.49 4.30 1.82
CA TYR A 353 37.33 5.32 0.78
C TYR A 353 37.33 4.71 -0.62
N LEU A 354 36.72 5.40 -1.59
CA LEU A 354 36.72 5.03 -3.02
C LEU A 354 37.54 6.01 -3.84
N ASN A 355 38.32 5.47 -4.78
CA ASN A 355 39.10 6.27 -5.73
C ASN A 355 38.25 6.69 -6.94
N LYS A 356 38.67 7.77 -7.60
CA LYS A 356 38.07 8.28 -8.85
C LYS A 356 37.80 7.19 -9.89
N ASP A 357 38.79 6.34 -10.19
CA ASP A 357 38.64 5.27 -11.19
C ASP A 357 37.62 4.18 -10.78
N GLN A 358 37.42 3.93 -9.49
CA GLN A 358 36.40 2.98 -9.03
C GLN A 358 35.00 3.57 -9.20
N CYS A 359 34.84 4.86 -8.92
CA CYS A 359 33.59 5.57 -9.11
C CYS A 359 33.24 5.66 -10.60
N ILE A 360 34.17 6.01 -11.48
CA ILE A 360 33.91 6.05 -12.94
C ILE A 360 33.35 4.70 -13.43
N ARG A 361 33.96 3.58 -13.02
CA ARG A 361 33.47 2.24 -13.38
C ARG A 361 32.08 1.93 -12.82
N LEU A 362 31.78 2.37 -11.60
CA LEU A 362 30.43 2.23 -11.05
C LEU A 362 29.41 2.99 -11.90
N PHE A 363 29.72 4.22 -12.31
CA PHE A 363 28.82 5.04 -13.11
C PHE A 363 28.63 4.46 -14.52
N GLU A 364 29.68 3.92 -15.14
CA GLU A 364 29.57 3.18 -16.40
C GLU A 364 28.58 2.01 -16.28
N GLU A 365 28.63 1.28 -15.17
CA GLU A 365 27.71 0.18 -14.88
C GLU A 365 26.30 0.66 -14.52
N LEU A 366 26.17 1.78 -13.80
CA LEU A 366 24.89 2.41 -13.45
C LEU A 366 24.15 2.94 -14.69
N ASN A 367 24.90 3.32 -15.73
CA ASN A 367 24.34 3.76 -17.01
C ASN A 367 23.55 2.66 -17.73
N LYS A 368 23.67 1.39 -17.32
CA LYS A 368 22.85 0.28 -17.83
C LYS A 368 21.42 0.29 -17.27
N TYR A 369 21.17 1.04 -16.20
CA TYR A 369 19.89 1.10 -15.51
C TYR A 369 19.26 2.50 -15.53
N ARG A 370 20.08 3.54 -15.60
CA ARG A 370 19.66 4.95 -15.63
C ARG A 370 20.28 5.62 -16.84
N THR A 371 19.54 6.55 -17.46
CA THR A 371 20.07 7.33 -18.58
C THR A 371 21.00 8.41 -18.05
N LEU A 372 22.24 8.03 -17.77
CA LEU A 372 23.29 8.97 -17.41
C LEU A 372 23.80 9.60 -18.70
N PRO A 373 24.05 10.92 -18.73
CA PRO A 373 24.79 11.51 -19.84
C PRO A 373 26.12 10.79 -19.99
N LYS A 374 26.63 10.67 -21.21
CA LYS A 374 27.99 10.18 -21.46
C LYS A 374 28.96 11.27 -21.00
N ILE A 375 29.24 11.28 -19.70
CA ILE A 375 30.16 12.22 -19.07
C ILE A 375 31.57 11.77 -19.46
N THR A 376 32.36 12.69 -20.03
CA THR A 376 33.78 12.42 -20.28
C THR A 376 34.52 12.28 -18.95
N LYS A 377 35.69 11.60 -18.94
CA LYS A 377 36.46 11.42 -17.70
C LYS A 377 36.78 12.76 -17.01
N GLU A 378 37.03 13.80 -17.80
CA GLU A 378 37.36 15.15 -17.36
C GLU A 378 36.16 15.86 -16.69
N GLU A 379 34.96 15.73 -17.27
CA GLU A 379 33.73 16.26 -16.66
C GLU A 379 33.35 15.50 -15.39
N PHE A 380 33.66 14.20 -15.34
CA PHE A 380 33.45 13.40 -14.12
C PHE A 380 34.39 13.83 -13.00
N GLU A 381 35.63 14.21 -13.33
CA GLU A 381 36.57 14.74 -12.34
C GLU A 381 36.04 16.03 -11.69
N LEU A 382 35.40 16.92 -12.45
CA LEU A 382 34.76 18.12 -11.89
C LEU A 382 33.58 17.79 -10.96
N ILE A 383 32.77 16.79 -11.33
CA ILE A 383 31.65 16.32 -10.50
C ILE A 383 32.18 15.69 -9.22
N PHE A 384 33.25 14.88 -9.33
CA PHE A 384 33.90 14.26 -8.19
C PHE A 384 34.51 15.31 -7.26
N ASP A 385 35.19 16.33 -7.80
CA ASP A 385 35.84 17.39 -7.02
C ASP A 385 34.84 18.34 -6.34
N GLU A 386 33.64 18.53 -6.89
CA GLU A 386 32.55 19.27 -6.24
C GLU A 386 31.87 18.47 -5.13
N LEU A 387 31.91 17.13 -5.20
CA LEU A 387 31.27 16.22 -4.23
C LEU A 387 32.25 15.70 -3.16
N ASP A 388 33.55 15.81 -3.39
CA ASP A 388 34.61 15.61 -2.40
C ASP A 388 34.70 16.84 -1.47
N ASP A 389 33.74 16.93 -0.55
CA ASP A 389 33.70 17.98 0.48
C ASP A 389 34.97 17.96 1.35
N SER A 390 35.57 16.78 1.53
CA SER A 390 36.78 16.57 2.33
C SER A 390 38.08 17.05 1.66
N ARG A 391 38.07 17.21 0.33
CA ARG A 391 39.21 17.57 -0.53
C ARG A 391 40.42 16.64 -0.40
N ASP A 392 40.18 15.35 -0.14
CA ASP A 392 41.24 14.35 -0.01
C ASP A 392 41.44 13.49 -1.29
N VAL A 393 40.73 13.84 -2.37
CA VAL A 393 40.71 13.18 -3.68
C VAL A 393 40.13 11.76 -3.59
N LYS A 394 39.38 11.48 -2.53
CA LYS A 394 38.73 10.18 -2.27
C LYS A 394 37.30 10.44 -1.81
N LEU A 395 36.45 9.43 -1.98
CA LEU A 395 35.06 9.51 -1.50
C LEU A 395 34.88 8.64 -0.27
N ASN A 396 34.43 9.28 0.80
CA ASN A 396 33.96 8.58 1.99
C ASN A 396 32.54 8.02 1.78
N LYS A 397 32.03 7.30 2.78
CA LYS A 397 30.71 6.64 2.70
C LYS A 397 29.54 7.61 2.58
N ASP A 398 29.62 8.75 3.26
CA ASP A 398 28.55 9.74 3.30
C ASP A 398 28.51 10.52 1.98
N GLU A 399 29.66 10.97 1.48
CA GLU A 399 29.80 11.62 0.17
C GLU A 399 29.34 10.68 -0.95
N PHE A 400 29.68 9.39 -0.87
CA PHE A 400 29.18 8.38 -1.81
C PHE A 400 27.65 8.29 -1.84
N ALA A 401 27.00 8.35 -0.67
CA ALA A 401 25.54 8.30 -0.58
C ALA A 401 24.89 9.55 -1.19
N ASP A 402 25.47 10.73 -0.94
CA ASP A 402 24.98 12.00 -1.48
C ASP A 402 25.13 12.06 -3.01
N ILE A 403 26.23 11.54 -3.55
CA ILE A 403 26.43 11.38 -4.99
C ILE A 403 25.33 10.48 -5.60
N CYS A 404 25.10 9.31 -5.01
CA CYS A 404 24.08 8.37 -5.48
C CYS A 404 22.69 9.01 -5.48
N HIS A 405 22.38 9.80 -4.45
CA HIS A 405 21.13 10.55 -4.36
C HIS A 405 21.02 11.63 -5.45
N ALA A 406 22.07 12.43 -5.65
CA ALA A 406 22.07 13.51 -6.63
C ALA A 406 21.88 12.97 -8.06
N ILE A 407 22.51 11.84 -8.38
CA ILE A 407 22.32 11.11 -9.63
C ILE A 407 20.87 10.67 -9.77
N ALA A 408 20.31 10.10 -8.70
CA ALA A 408 18.98 9.56 -8.76
C ALA A 408 17.89 10.61 -8.97
N LEU A 409 18.10 11.82 -8.43
CA LEU A 409 17.21 12.96 -8.61
C LEU A 409 17.34 13.61 -9.99
N LYS A 410 18.57 13.76 -10.51
CA LYS A 410 18.82 14.47 -11.77
C LYS A 410 18.56 13.62 -13.00
N PHE A 411 18.81 12.32 -12.95
CA PHE A 411 18.79 11.46 -14.12
C PHE A 411 17.58 10.53 -14.15
N GLN A 412 16.93 10.50 -15.31
CA GLN A 412 15.78 9.64 -15.55
C GLN A 412 16.19 8.17 -15.56
N LYS A 413 15.27 7.31 -15.12
CA LYS A 413 15.41 5.87 -15.27
C LYS A 413 15.26 5.51 -16.74
N GLU A 414 16.03 4.53 -17.20
CA GLU A 414 15.85 4.04 -18.55
C GLU A 414 14.49 3.34 -18.69
N ASP A 415 13.87 3.45 -19.87
CA ASP A 415 12.59 2.81 -20.17
C ASP A 415 12.71 1.32 -19.84
N SER A 416 11.87 0.82 -18.92
CA SER A 416 11.85 -0.61 -18.59
C SER A 416 11.58 -1.43 -19.85
N ILE A 417 12.40 -2.46 -20.08
CA ILE A 417 12.23 -3.44 -21.16
C ILE A 417 10.78 -3.95 -21.14
N SER A 418 10.09 -3.85 -22.28
CA SER A 418 8.69 -4.27 -22.37
C SER A 418 8.60 -5.80 -22.28
N TYR A 419 7.62 -6.32 -21.54
CA TYR A 419 7.38 -7.78 -21.47
C TYR A 419 7.22 -8.45 -22.84
N PHE A 420 6.76 -7.68 -23.83
CA PHE A 420 6.51 -8.12 -25.20
C PHE A 420 7.77 -8.22 -26.08
N GLU A 421 8.94 -7.84 -25.58
CA GLU A 421 10.19 -7.85 -26.35
C GLU A 421 10.67 -9.28 -26.68
N TYR A 422 10.15 -10.29 -25.96
CA TYR A 422 10.30 -11.71 -26.31
C TYR A 422 9.55 -12.11 -27.59
N LEU A 423 8.50 -11.37 -27.98
CA LEU A 423 7.71 -11.69 -29.14
C LEU A 423 8.39 -11.18 -30.42
N PRO A 424 8.52 -12.00 -31.48
CA PRO A 424 9.17 -11.61 -32.73
C PRO A 424 8.48 -10.42 -33.42
N PHE A 425 7.18 -10.20 -33.18
CA PHE A 425 6.43 -9.06 -33.70
C PHE A 425 6.91 -7.70 -33.15
N TYR A 426 7.44 -7.66 -31.93
CA TYR A 426 7.90 -6.42 -31.29
C TYR A 426 9.12 -5.81 -31.98
N ASN A 427 9.95 -6.65 -32.62
CA ASN A 427 11.13 -6.22 -33.37
C ASN A 427 10.85 -5.93 -34.85
N SER A 428 9.61 -6.07 -35.30
CA SER A 428 9.21 -5.79 -36.68
C SER A 428 9.39 -4.30 -37.04
N PRO A 429 9.65 -3.98 -38.32
CA PRO A 429 9.83 -2.59 -38.75
C PRO A 429 8.57 -1.74 -38.54
N THR A 430 7.38 -2.35 -38.65
CA THR A 430 6.09 -1.70 -38.40
C THR A 430 5.91 -1.35 -36.93
N SER A 431 6.29 -2.24 -36.00
CA SER A 431 6.24 -1.95 -34.56
C SER A 431 7.19 -0.82 -34.17
N LYS A 432 8.39 -0.76 -34.77
CA LYS A 432 9.36 0.33 -34.54
C LYS A 432 8.84 1.68 -35.04
N GLN A 433 8.27 1.73 -36.25
CA GLN A 433 7.64 2.94 -36.78
C GLN A 433 6.47 3.41 -35.92
N LEU A 434 5.66 2.49 -35.40
CA LEU A 434 4.58 2.81 -34.47
C LEU A 434 5.11 3.36 -33.14
N LYS A 435 6.16 2.75 -32.58
CA LYS A 435 6.81 3.22 -31.34
C LYS A 435 7.36 4.64 -31.51
N GLU A 436 8.02 4.93 -32.63
CA GLU A 436 8.50 6.27 -32.94
C GLU A 436 7.36 7.27 -33.14
N PHE A 437 6.27 6.87 -33.79
CA PHE A 437 5.09 7.71 -33.98
C PHE A 437 4.42 8.08 -32.65
N VAL A 438 4.21 7.10 -31.77
CA VAL A 438 3.57 7.29 -30.46
C VAL A 438 4.44 8.16 -29.53
N LYS A 439 5.78 8.08 -29.63
CA LYS A 439 6.70 8.92 -28.85
C LYS A 439 6.74 10.39 -29.33
N ARG A 440 6.20 10.72 -30.50
CA ARG A 440 6.18 12.12 -30.97
C ARG A 440 5.16 12.95 -30.18
N PRO A 441 5.47 14.23 -29.87
CA PRO A 441 4.53 15.11 -29.17
C PRO A 441 3.24 15.35 -29.96
N ILE A 442 3.28 15.25 -31.28
CA ILE A 442 2.11 15.37 -32.18
C ILE A 442 1.04 14.33 -31.84
N PHE A 443 1.45 13.10 -31.50
CA PHE A 443 0.51 12.07 -31.09
C PHE A 443 -0.21 12.46 -29.80
N GLY A 444 0.52 13.05 -28.83
CA GLY A 444 -0.07 13.61 -27.61
C GLY A 444 -1.10 14.71 -27.91
N TYR A 445 -0.78 15.67 -28.79
CA TYR A 445 -1.73 16.71 -29.19
C TYR A 445 -2.97 16.13 -29.89
N LEU A 446 -2.79 15.11 -30.73
CA LEU A 446 -3.89 14.42 -31.42
C LEU A 446 -4.83 13.73 -30.42
N VAL A 447 -4.28 12.99 -29.44
CA VAL A 447 -5.07 12.35 -28.37
C VAL A 447 -5.81 13.40 -27.54
N SER A 448 -5.14 14.47 -27.14
CA SER A 448 -5.77 15.58 -26.40
C SER A 448 -6.91 16.22 -27.17
N PHE A 449 -6.73 16.47 -28.47
CA PHE A 449 -7.78 17.00 -29.34
C PHE A 449 -8.97 16.05 -29.44
N LEU A 450 -8.73 14.75 -29.64
CA LEU A 450 -9.78 13.72 -29.67
C LEU A 450 -10.54 13.64 -28.34
N LEU A 451 -9.85 13.77 -27.20
CA LEU A 451 -10.48 13.78 -25.88
C LEU A 451 -11.37 15.02 -25.69
N VAL A 452 -10.95 16.20 -26.16
CA VAL A 452 -11.78 17.43 -26.12
C VAL A 452 -13.01 17.27 -27.01
N LEU A 453 -12.85 16.72 -28.21
CA LEU A 453 -13.98 16.44 -29.10
C LEU A 453 -14.94 15.43 -28.47
N ASN A 454 -14.43 14.35 -27.89
CA ASN A 454 -15.23 13.35 -27.17
C ASN A 454 -15.98 13.98 -25.99
N LEU A 455 -15.35 14.86 -25.22
CA LEU A 455 -16.00 15.60 -24.14
C LEU A 455 -17.19 16.43 -24.67
N VAL A 456 -16.99 17.17 -25.77
CA VAL A 456 -18.08 17.94 -26.40
C VAL A 456 -19.19 17.03 -26.92
N ALA A 457 -18.84 15.90 -27.55
CA ALA A 457 -19.80 14.93 -28.03
C ALA A 457 -20.63 14.33 -26.88
N VAL A 458 -19.99 13.93 -25.78
CA VAL A 458 -20.67 13.43 -24.57
C VAL A 458 -21.57 14.51 -23.96
N ILE A 459 -21.13 15.77 -23.90
CA ILE A 459 -21.96 16.88 -23.42
C ILE A 459 -23.19 17.06 -24.31
N ILE A 460 -23.04 17.03 -25.63
CA ILE A 460 -24.15 17.17 -26.59
C ILE A 460 -25.08 15.97 -26.52
N GLU A 461 -24.57 14.74 -26.43
CA GLU A 461 -25.38 13.52 -26.33
C GLU A 461 -26.17 13.49 -25.02
N THR A 462 -25.51 13.82 -23.90
CA THR A 462 -26.16 13.85 -22.59
C THR A 462 -27.17 14.99 -22.43
N THR A 463 -27.00 16.13 -23.11
CA THR A 463 -27.99 17.23 -23.08
C THR A 463 -29.06 17.10 -24.17
N GLY A 464 -28.71 16.59 -25.34
CA GLY A 464 -29.60 16.33 -26.46
C GLY A 464 -30.53 15.14 -26.24
N GLY A 465 -30.19 14.20 -25.35
CA GLY A 465 -31.10 13.12 -24.93
C GLY A 465 -32.24 13.56 -24.00
N TYR A 466 -32.29 14.83 -23.57
CA TYR A 466 -33.38 15.40 -22.75
C TYR A 466 -34.29 16.39 -23.53
N MET A 467 -34.09 16.56 -24.85
CA MET A 467 -35.05 17.19 -25.76
C MET A 467 -35.72 16.12 -26.62
#